data_AF-A0A1G6TTT5-F1
#
_entry.id   AF-A0A1G6TTT5-F1
#
_cell.length_a   1.000
_cell.length_b   1.000
_cell.length_c   1.000
_cell.angle_alpha   90.00
_cell.angle_beta   90.00
_cell.angle_gamma   90.00
#
_symmetry.space_group_name_H-M   'P 1'
#
loop_
_entity.id
_entity.type
_entity.pdbx_description
1 polymer ?
#
loop_
_entity_poly.entity_id
_entity_poly.type
_entity_poly.pdbx_seq_one_letter_code
_entity_poly.pdbx_strand_id
1 'polypeptide(L)'
;MKFIFNKTILCVTLFCYSFGLLTAQTNKKYSKEVEIKIQQVEQNLASWVEIENTPKWNLQERMNYYKIKGISIAVIRDYKIDWDF
;
A
#
# COMPACT_ATOMS: atom_id res chain seq x y z
N MET A 1 3.54 33.17 40.09
CA MET A 1 2.71 32.34 39.20
C MET A 1 3.50 31.07 38.89
N LYS A 2 3.14 29.95 39.51
CA LYS A 2 3.96 28.71 39.52
C LYS A 2 4.00 28.09 38.12
N PHE A 3 5.19 27.62 37.76
CA PHE A 3 5.61 26.92 36.54
C PHE A 3 4.86 25.58 36.29
N ILE A 4 3.54 25.57 36.43
CA ILE A 4 2.67 24.38 36.33
C ILE A 4 2.51 23.93 34.88
N PHE A 5 2.81 24.80 33.92
CA PHE A 5 2.63 24.55 32.49
C PHE A 5 3.72 23.67 31.85
N ASN A 6 4.86 23.46 32.52
CA ASN A 6 6.03 22.83 31.88
C ASN A 6 5.96 21.29 31.84
N LYS A 7 5.42 20.64 32.88
CA LYS A 7 5.34 19.17 32.94
C LYS A 7 4.25 18.61 32.02
N THR A 8 3.12 19.31 31.91
CA THR A 8 2.01 18.91 31.03
C THR A 8 2.38 19.05 29.56
N ILE A 9 3.00 20.17 29.17
CA ILE A 9 3.51 20.34 27.79
C ILE A 9 4.54 19.26 27.46
N LEU A 10 5.48 18.98 28.37
CA LEU A 10 6.47 17.91 28.19
C LEU A 10 5.81 16.54 28.01
N CYS A 11 4.74 16.23 28.75
CA CYS A 11 4.02 14.97 28.59
C CYS A 11 3.28 14.90 27.24
N VAL A 12 2.65 15.99 26.81
CA VAL A 12 1.95 16.03 25.50
C VAL A 12 2.95 15.91 24.35
N THR A 13 4.12 16.56 24.42
CA THR A 13 5.14 16.43 23.38
C THR A 13 5.73 15.02 23.33
N LEU A 14 5.98 14.39 24.49
CA LEU A 14 6.42 12.98 24.56
C LEU A 14 5.37 12.02 23.96
N PHE A 15 4.09 12.25 24.27
CA PHE A 15 2.98 11.44 23.78
C PHE A 15 2.82 11.59 22.26
N CYS A 16 2.87 12.80 21.72
CA CYS A 16 2.84 13.03 20.27
C CYS A 16 4.05 12.43 19.54
N TYR A 17 5.24 12.43 20.17
CA TYR A 17 6.44 11.81 19.59
C TYR A 17 6.30 10.28 19.50
N SER A 18 5.63 9.65 20.47
CA SER A 18 5.39 8.20 20.45
C SER A 18 4.41 7.76 19.35
N PHE A 19 3.49 8.63 18.92
CA PHE A 19 2.58 8.35 17.80
C PHE A 19 3.27 8.39 16.43
N GLY A 20 4.36 9.16 16.27
CA GLY A 20 5.10 9.28 15.01
C GLY A 20 5.85 8.02 14.57
N LEU A 21 6.07 7.05 15.48
CA LEU A 21 6.76 5.79 15.20
C LEU A 21 5.81 4.65 14.80
N LEU A 22 4.49 4.87 14.79
CA LEU A 22 3.51 3.90 14.34
C LEU A 22 3.39 3.92 12.81
N THR A 23 4.46 3.53 12.10
CA THR A 23 4.38 3.22 10.68
C THR A 23 3.79 1.81 10.52
N ALA A 24 2.46 1.71 10.35
CA ALA A 24 1.78 0.42 10.17
C ALA A 24 2.11 -0.26 8.82
N GLN A 25 2.71 0.46 7.88
CA GLN A 25 3.09 -0.07 6.57
C GLN A 25 4.62 -0.03 6.42
N THR A 26 5.25 -1.20 6.54
CA THR A 26 6.65 -1.37 6.17
C THR A 26 6.71 -1.50 4.65
N ASN A 27 7.50 -0.69 3.94
CA ASN A 27 7.78 -0.92 2.53
C ASN A 27 8.65 -2.18 2.40
N LYS A 28 8.00 -3.33 2.15
CA LYS A 28 8.67 -4.61 1.97
C LYS A 28 9.49 -4.54 0.68
N LYS A 29 10.82 -4.59 0.80
CA LYS A 29 11.71 -4.60 -0.35
C LYS A 29 11.75 -6.02 -0.93
N TYR A 30 11.19 -6.18 -2.12
CA TYR A 30 11.13 -7.45 -2.82
C TYR A 30 12.41 -7.73 -3.61
N SER A 31 12.63 -8.99 -3.99
CA SER A 31 13.67 -9.30 -4.97
C SER A 31 13.28 -8.75 -6.34
N LYS A 32 14.27 -8.47 -7.20
CA LYS A 32 14.03 -7.98 -8.57
C LYS A 32 13.08 -8.89 -9.37
N GLU A 33 13.16 -10.19 -9.13
CA GLU A 33 12.29 -11.19 -9.76
C GLU A 33 10.82 -11.03 -9.34
N VAL A 34 10.57 -10.73 -8.07
CA VAL A 34 9.23 -10.47 -7.55
C VAL A 34 8.71 -9.11 -8.03
N GLU A 35 9.55 -8.08 -8.08
CA GLU A 35 9.17 -6.76 -8.63
C GLU A 35 8.70 -6.86 -10.09
N ILE A 36 9.37 -7.66 -10.93
CA ILE A 36 8.94 -7.91 -12.31
C ILE A 36 7.56 -8.58 -12.35
N LYS A 37 7.30 -9.54 -11.46
CA LYS A 37 5.99 -10.22 -11.36
C LYS A 37 4.89 -9.26 -10.88
N ILE A 38 5.20 -8.37 -9.93
CA ILE A 38 4.28 -7.31 -9.48
C ILE A 38 3.92 -6.42 -10.67
N GLN A 39 4.91 -5.95 -11.44
CA GLN A 39 4.67 -5.15 -12.65
C GLN A 39 3.79 -5.88 -13.67
N GLN A 40 3.98 -7.20 -13.86
CA GLN A 40 3.13 -7.99 -14.74
C GLN A 40 1.67 -7.97 -14.29
N VAL A 41 1.40 -8.12 -12.99
CA VAL A 41 0.04 -8.05 -12.44
C VAL A 41 -0.55 -6.65 -12.57
N GLU A 42 0.23 -5.61 -12.27
CA GLU A 42 -0.25 -4.23 -12.32
C GLU A 42 -0.53 -3.74 -13.74
N GLN A 43 0.24 -4.19 -14.73
CA GLN A 43 0.11 -3.74 -16.13
C GLN A 43 -0.88 -4.58 -16.95
N ASN A 44 -1.13 -5.84 -16.58
CA ASN A 44 -1.92 -6.77 -17.40
C ASN A 44 -3.22 -7.21 -16.71
N LEU A 45 -4.10 -6.25 -16.41
CA LEU A 45 -5.45 -6.54 -15.89
C LEU A 45 -6.48 -6.88 -16.96
N ALA A 46 -6.10 -6.78 -18.23
CA ALA A 46 -6.98 -7.16 -19.33
C ALA A 46 -7.21 -8.68 -19.32
N SER A 47 -8.47 -9.07 -19.49
CA SER A 47 -8.83 -10.48 -19.70
C SER A 47 -8.12 -11.01 -20.94
N TRP A 48 -7.79 -12.31 -20.94
CA TRP A 48 -7.30 -13.01 -22.13
C TRP A 48 -8.28 -12.88 -23.32
N VAL A 49 -9.57 -12.69 -23.03
CA VAL A 49 -10.60 -12.39 -24.03
C VAL A 49 -10.75 -10.88 -24.17
N GLU A 50 -10.38 -10.35 -25.33
CA GLU A 50 -10.66 -8.97 -25.72
C GLU A 50 -12.15 -8.85 -26.06
N ILE A 51 -12.90 -8.16 -25.21
CA ILE A 51 -14.29 -7.78 -25.52
C ILE A 51 -14.21 -6.45 -26.27
N GLU A 52 -14.82 -6.38 -27.46
CA GLU A 52 -14.87 -5.15 -28.26
C GLU A 52 -15.31 -3.95 -27.41
N ASN A 53 -14.61 -2.82 -27.55
CA ASN A 53 -14.80 -1.58 -26.78
C ASN A 53 -14.41 -1.62 -25.30
N THR A 54 -13.68 -2.64 -24.82
CA THR A 54 -13.20 -2.65 -23.43
C THR A 54 -11.84 -1.95 -23.32
N PRO A 55 -11.70 -0.92 -22.46
CA PRO A 55 -10.43 -0.26 -22.26
C PRO A 55 -9.39 -1.21 -21.64
N LYS A 56 -8.17 -1.23 -22.19
CA LYS A 56 -7.03 -1.90 -21.59
C LYS A 56 -6.45 -1.02 -20.48
N TRP A 57 -6.97 -1.15 -19.26
CA TRP A 57 -6.48 -0.42 -18.10
C TRP A 57 -5.38 -1.19 -17.38
N ASN A 58 -4.34 -0.48 -16.93
CA ASN A 58 -3.51 -0.95 -15.82
C ASN A 58 -4.22 -0.74 -14.47
N LEU A 59 -3.65 -1.27 -13.38
CA LEU A 59 -4.27 -1.27 -12.05
C LEU A 59 -4.54 0.15 -11.57
N GLN A 60 -3.56 1.02 -11.75
CA GLN A 60 -3.63 2.41 -11.31
C GLN A 60 -4.72 3.18 -12.07
N GLU A 61 -4.79 3.02 -13.39
CA GLU A 61 -5.83 3.64 -14.23
C GLU A 61 -7.22 3.18 -13.82
N ARG A 62 -7.40 1.89 -13.56
CA ARG A 62 -8.66 1.32 -13.12
C ARG A 62 -9.04 1.83 -11.74
N MET A 63 -8.10 1.88 -10.80
CA MET A 63 -8.33 2.45 -9.47
C MET A 63 -8.73 3.93 -9.54
N ASN A 64 -8.07 4.71 -10.40
CA ASN A 64 -8.38 6.11 -10.62
C ASN A 64 -9.79 6.29 -11.21
N TYR A 65 -10.16 5.49 -12.21
CA TYR A 65 -11.47 5.53 -12.85
C TYR A 65 -12.60 5.28 -11.83
N TYR A 66 -12.44 4.26 -10.98
CA TYR A 66 -13.41 3.91 -9.95
C TYR A 66 -13.23 4.68 -8.63
N LYS A 67 -12.26 5.60 -8.55
CA LYS A 67 -11.93 6.39 -7.34
C LYS A 67 -11.63 5.53 -6.11
N ILE A 68 -10.98 4.37 -6.33
CA ILE A 68 -10.56 3.46 -5.27
C ILE A 68 -9.25 3.96 -4.66
N LYS A 69 -9.21 4.12 -3.33
CA LYS A 69 -8.06 4.69 -2.61
C LYS A 69 -6.96 3.68 -2.27
N GLY A 70 -7.28 2.38 -2.30
CA GLY A 70 -6.37 1.31 -1.95
C GLY A 70 -7.01 -0.05 -2.17
N ILE A 71 -6.18 -1.07 -2.35
CA ILE A 71 -6.57 -2.47 -2.50
C ILE A 71 -5.49 -3.34 -1.86
N SER A 72 -5.87 -4.50 -1.34
CA SER A 72 -4.93 -5.53 -0.88
C SER A 72 -4.83 -6.65 -1.91
N ILE A 73 -3.62 -7.11 -2.20
CA ILE A 73 -3.37 -8.14 -3.20
C ILE A 73 -2.45 -9.19 -2.60
N ALA A 74 -2.81 -10.47 -2.77
CA ALA A 74 -1.97 -11.59 -2.44
C ALA A 74 -1.90 -12.55 -3.64
N VAL A 75 -0.69 -12.85 -4.10
CA VAL A 75 -0.46 -13.79 -5.20
C VAL A 75 0.04 -15.11 -4.63
N ILE A 76 -0.67 -16.18 -4.96
CA ILE A 76 -0.35 -17.55 -4.52
C ILE A 76 0.23 -18.33 -5.71
N ARG A 77 1.38 -18.97 -5.48
CA ARG A 77 1.99 -19.92 -6.42
C ARG A 77 2.45 -21.14 -5.65
N ASP A 78 2.24 -22.33 -6.20
CA ASP A 78 2.67 -23.60 -5.59
C ASP A 78 2.20 -23.75 -4.13
N TYR A 79 0.94 -23.38 -3.89
CA TYR A 79 0.29 -23.39 -2.57
C TYR A 79 0.94 -22.49 -1.51
N LYS A 80 1.79 -21.54 -1.92
CA LYS A 80 2.48 -20.58 -1.04
C LYS A 80 2.21 -19.15 -1.49
N ILE A 81 2.21 -18.22 -0.54
CA ILE A 81 2.20 -16.79 -0.84
C ILE A 81 3.54 -16.47 -1.51
N ASP A 82 3.47 -16.04 -2.76
CA ASP A 82 4.63 -15.54 -3.51
C ASP A 82 4.95 -14.12 -3.05
N TRP A 83 3.93 -13.26 -2.98
CA TRP A 83 4.01 -11.90 -2.44
C TRP A 83 2.63 -11.34 -2.07
N ASP A 84 2.63 -10.33 -1.20
CA ASP A 84 1.45 -9.70 -0.62
C ASP A 84 1.67 -8.20 -0.30
N PHE A 85 0.62 -7.39 -0.36
CA PHE A 85 0.60 -6.00 0.14
C PHE A 85 -0.80 -5.53 0.54
#